data_AF-A0A5C6V8S8-F1
#
_entry.id   AF-A0A5C6V8S8-F1
#
_cell.length_a   1.000
_cell.length_b   1.000
_cell.length_c   1.000
_cell.angle_alpha   90.00
_cell.angle_beta   90.00
_cell.angle_gamma   90.00
#
_symmetry.space_group_name_H-M   'P 1'
#
loop_
_entity.id
_entity.type
_entity.pdbx_description
1 polymer ?
#
loop_
_entity_poly.entity_id
_entity_poly.type
_entity_poly.pdbx_seq_one_letter_code
_entity_poly.pdbx_strand_id
1 'polypeptide(L)'
;MKKFKASALKLSAFVFCIIIAIGCEDPRFAKAEEKVQSFRQKLNGYKNQFENIDTVKLNEIANTVAKGIDSIETMALTQNWILDKEEAEFLTNYKSIAKPTANLIEKAQILKSDLLYSEKQLATLQTDIQNRSLPIDSILVYLDKEEKALRVIGASTQNMLEGRRLLVDRFQELHPQYTYYVNRITTEK
;
A
#
# COMPACT_ATOMS: atom_id res chain seq x y z
N MET A 1 -57.12 -36.81 41.33
CA MET A 1 -56.50 -36.07 40.21
C MET A 1 -55.63 -34.89 40.70
N LYS A 2 -54.49 -35.12 41.38
CA LYS A 2 -53.61 -34.03 41.87
C LYS A 2 -52.12 -34.17 41.51
N LYS A 3 -51.70 -35.24 40.82
CA LYS A 3 -50.28 -35.51 40.53
C LYS A 3 -49.76 -35.00 39.17
N PHE A 4 -50.62 -34.48 38.28
CA PHE A 4 -50.20 -34.06 36.94
C PHE A 4 -49.70 -32.60 36.83
N LYS A 5 -49.99 -31.73 37.82
CA LYS A 5 -49.58 -30.31 37.74
C LYS A 5 -48.11 -30.05 38.14
N ALA A 6 -47.51 -30.91 38.96
CA ALA A 6 -46.13 -30.72 39.43
C ALA A 6 -45.06 -31.05 38.37
N SER A 7 -45.39 -31.91 37.39
CA SER A 7 -44.45 -32.37 36.36
C SER A 7 -44.32 -31.37 35.19
N ALA A 8 -45.40 -30.65 34.86
CA ALA A 8 -45.40 -29.65 33.78
C ALA A 8 -44.58 -28.40 34.14
N LEU A 9 -44.59 -27.99 35.43
CA LEU A 9 -43.82 -26.84 35.91
C LEU A 9 -42.30 -27.07 35.86
N LYS A 10 -41.85 -28.32 36.07
CA LYS A 10 -40.43 -28.70 36.01
C LYS A 10 -39.90 -28.79 34.58
N LEU A 11 -40.74 -29.21 33.62
CA LEU A 11 -40.37 -29.28 32.21
C LEU A 11 -40.17 -27.89 31.59
N SER A 12 -41.02 -26.93 31.95
CA SER A 12 -40.95 -25.53 31.51
C SER A 12 -39.68 -24.82 31.99
N ALA A 13 -39.24 -25.06 33.23
CA ALA A 13 -38.02 -24.47 33.78
C ALA A 13 -36.75 -25.01 33.09
N PHE A 14 -36.74 -26.29 32.68
CA PHE A 14 -35.60 -26.91 32.02
C PHE A 14 -35.39 -26.39 30.59
N VAL A 15 -36.47 -26.19 29.83
CA VAL A 15 -36.42 -25.59 28.48
C VAL A 15 -35.96 -24.13 28.55
N PHE A 16 -36.40 -23.37 29.55
CA PHE A 16 -35.98 -21.98 29.74
C PHE A 16 -34.47 -21.86 30.08
N CYS A 17 -33.93 -22.77 30.89
CA CYS A 17 -32.49 -22.81 31.19
C CYS A 17 -31.63 -23.21 29.97
N ILE A 18 -32.13 -24.09 29.08
CA ILE A 18 -31.42 -24.44 27.83
C ILE A 18 -31.38 -23.24 26.88
N ILE A 19 -32.46 -22.46 26.77
CA ILE A 19 -32.51 -21.27 25.90
C ILE A 19 -31.57 -20.16 26.40
N ILE A 20 -31.43 -19.97 27.71
CA ILE A 20 -30.51 -18.97 28.29
C ILE A 20 -29.04 -19.37 28.09
N ALA A 21 -28.72 -20.67 28.11
CA ALA A 21 -27.35 -21.15 27.89
C ALA A 21 -26.87 -21.02 26.43
N ILE A 22 -27.78 -20.92 25.46
CA ILE A 22 -27.46 -20.79 24.03
C ILE A 22 -27.17 -19.32 23.64
N GLY A 23 -27.56 -18.35 24.47
CA GLY A 23 -27.51 -16.92 24.15
C GLY A 23 -26.33 -16.12 24.72
N CYS A 24 -25.34 -16.75 25.36
CA CYS A 24 -24.16 -16.02 25.84
C CYS A 24 -23.17 -15.84 24.67
N GLU A 25 -23.45 -14.89 23.79
CA GLU A 25 -22.47 -14.46 22.79
C GLU A 25 -21.27 -13.84 23.50
N ASP A 26 -20.07 -14.35 23.23
CA ASP A 26 -18.86 -13.74 23.76
C ASP A 26 -18.72 -12.32 23.16
N PRO A 27 -18.79 -11.26 23.99
CA PRO A 27 -18.79 -9.88 23.51
C PRO A 27 -17.49 -9.50 22.79
N ARG A 28 -16.44 -10.32 22.90
CA ARG A 28 -15.20 -10.16 22.16
C ARG A 28 -15.37 -10.34 20.66
N PHE A 29 -16.34 -11.13 20.18
CA PHE A 29 -16.61 -11.25 18.74
C PHE A 29 -17.14 -9.95 18.14
N ALA A 30 -18.07 -9.26 18.83
CA ALA A 30 -18.56 -7.97 18.38
C ALA A 30 -17.43 -6.93 18.29
N LYS A 31 -16.55 -6.89 19.31
CA LYS A 31 -15.35 -6.03 19.28
C LYS A 31 -14.38 -6.39 18.17
N ALA A 32 -14.22 -7.69 17.86
CA ALA A 32 -13.40 -8.14 16.76
C ALA A 32 -13.96 -7.67 15.41
N GLU A 33 -15.28 -7.74 15.22
CA GLU A 33 -15.96 -7.25 14.02
C GLU A 33 -15.77 -5.74 13.84
N GLU A 34 -15.99 -4.93 14.89
CA GLU A 34 -15.73 -3.49 14.87
C GLU A 34 -14.26 -3.18 14.48
N LYS A 35 -13.32 -3.96 15.03
CA LYS A 35 -11.89 -3.80 14.74
C LYS A 35 -11.57 -4.10 13.27
N VAL A 36 -12.16 -5.16 12.69
CA VAL A 36 -12.03 -5.45 11.25
C VAL A 36 -12.59 -4.31 10.40
N GLN A 37 -13.75 -3.75 10.75
CA GLN A 37 -14.31 -2.62 10.00
C GLN A 37 -13.40 -1.39 10.06
N SER A 38 -12.84 -1.07 11.23
CA SER A 38 -11.85 0.01 11.38
C SER A 38 -10.60 -0.25 10.51
N PHE A 39 -10.13 -1.49 10.45
CA PHE A 39 -8.99 -1.88 9.62
C PHE A 39 -9.28 -1.74 8.13
N ARG A 40 -10.48 -2.13 7.67
CA ARG A 40 -10.91 -1.93 6.29
C ARG A 40 -10.98 -0.45 5.91
N GLN A 41 -11.48 0.41 6.81
CA GLN A 41 -11.48 1.86 6.59
C GLN A 41 -10.06 2.41 6.44
N LYS A 42 -9.12 2.01 7.32
CA LYS A 42 -7.71 2.39 7.21
C LYS A 42 -7.09 1.91 5.89
N LEU A 43 -7.31 0.65 5.53
CA LEU A 43 -6.80 0.07 4.29
C LEU A 43 -7.32 0.80 3.06
N ASN A 44 -8.62 1.13 3.03
CA ASN A 44 -9.22 1.94 1.95
C ASN A 44 -8.58 3.33 1.87
N GLY A 45 -8.28 3.96 3.01
CA GLY A 45 -7.51 5.20 3.05
C GLY A 45 -6.14 5.07 2.37
N TYR A 46 -5.41 3.98 2.65
CA TYR A 46 -4.13 3.70 2.00
C TYR A 46 -4.26 3.36 0.52
N LYS A 47 -5.31 2.63 0.10
CA LYS A 47 -5.59 2.36 -1.32
C LYS A 47 -5.82 3.66 -2.11
N ASN A 48 -6.65 4.57 -1.56
CA ASN A 48 -6.90 5.87 -2.18
C ASN A 48 -5.61 6.72 -2.27
N GLN A 49 -4.76 6.67 -1.26
CA GLN A 49 -3.46 7.33 -1.28
C GLN A 49 -2.52 6.69 -2.31
N PHE A 50 -2.53 5.37 -2.44
CA PHE A 50 -1.71 4.63 -3.40
C PHE A 50 -2.03 5.01 -4.84
N GLU A 51 -3.31 5.24 -5.17
CA GLU A 51 -3.73 5.72 -6.50
C GLU A 51 -3.07 7.06 -6.87
N ASN A 52 -2.80 7.93 -5.89
CA ASN A 52 -2.12 9.22 -6.11
C ASN A 52 -0.61 9.12 -6.38
N ILE A 53 -0.01 7.93 -6.22
CA ILE A 53 1.42 7.74 -6.53
C ILE A 53 1.65 7.85 -8.04
N ASP A 54 0.66 7.49 -8.86
CA ASP A 54 0.72 7.53 -10.33
C ASP A 54 1.98 6.85 -10.88
N THR A 55 1.98 5.51 -10.83
CA THR A 55 3.09 4.69 -11.32
C THR A 55 3.30 4.81 -12.83
N VAL A 56 2.28 5.25 -13.58
CA VAL A 56 2.41 5.55 -15.01
C VAL A 56 3.32 6.75 -15.18
N LYS A 57 3.06 7.84 -14.44
CA LYS A 57 3.89 9.03 -14.51
C LYS A 57 5.34 8.78 -14.10
N LEU A 58 5.56 7.97 -13.06
CA LEU A 58 6.91 7.57 -12.67
C LEU A 58 7.62 6.78 -13.77
N ASN A 59 6.93 5.86 -14.46
CA ASN A 59 7.50 5.14 -15.61
C ASN A 59 7.85 6.09 -16.76
N GLU A 60 6.98 7.06 -17.07
CA GLU A 60 7.26 8.08 -18.09
C GLU A 60 8.53 8.87 -17.75
N ILE A 61 8.67 9.32 -16.50
CA ILE A 61 9.86 10.04 -16.02
C ILE A 61 11.11 9.16 -16.16
N ALA A 62 11.07 7.92 -15.66
CA ALA A 62 12.20 7.00 -15.74
C ALA A 62 12.65 6.78 -17.19
N ASN A 63 11.71 6.54 -18.10
CA ASN A 63 11.99 6.34 -19.52
C ASN A 63 12.52 7.60 -20.20
N THR A 64 11.98 8.77 -19.86
CA THR A 64 12.40 10.05 -20.43
C THR A 64 13.83 10.38 -20.00
N VAL A 65 14.14 10.20 -18.72
CA VAL A 65 15.49 10.41 -18.19
C VAL A 65 16.47 9.43 -18.81
N ALA A 66 16.12 8.14 -18.87
CA ALA A 66 16.99 7.11 -19.47
C ALA A 66 17.32 7.41 -20.95
N LYS A 67 16.31 7.78 -21.76
CA LYS A 67 16.51 8.18 -23.16
C LYS A 67 17.37 9.43 -23.28
N GLY A 68 17.15 10.41 -22.40
CA GLY A 68 17.95 11.64 -22.39
C GLY A 68 19.42 11.38 -22.08
N ILE A 69 19.70 10.51 -21.12
CA ILE A 69 21.07 10.08 -20.77
C ILE A 69 21.72 9.35 -21.94
N ASP A 70 21.03 8.37 -22.54
CA ASP A 70 21.53 7.59 -23.69
C ASP A 70 21.85 8.48 -24.89
N SER A 71 21.01 9.49 -25.14
CA SER A 71 21.25 10.50 -26.18
C SER A 71 22.51 11.32 -25.90
N ILE A 72 22.71 11.82 -24.67
CA ILE A 72 23.91 12.56 -24.27
C ILE A 72 25.17 11.70 -24.42
N GLU A 73 25.13 10.46 -23.93
CA GLU A 73 26.27 9.54 -24.02
C GLU A 73 26.60 9.17 -25.47
N THR A 74 25.59 8.96 -26.31
CA THR A 74 25.77 8.74 -27.75
C THR A 74 26.38 9.96 -28.43
N MET A 75 25.93 11.18 -28.11
CA MET A 75 26.53 12.40 -28.66
C MET A 75 27.99 12.58 -28.21
N ALA A 76 28.28 12.31 -26.94
CA ALA A 76 29.64 12.34 -26.39
C ALA A 76 30.58 11.40 -27.16
N LEU A 77 30.14 10.17 -27.41
CA LEU A 77 30.93 9.16 -28.13
C LEU A 77 31.08 9.46 -29.63
N THR A 78 29.97 9.77 -30.31
CA THR A 78 29.95 9.92 -31.78
C THR A 78 30.57 11.23 -32.25
N GLN A 79 30.48 12.29 -31.44
CA GLN A 79 30.99 13.61 -31.80
C GLN A 79 32.27 14.00 -31.05
N ASN A 80 32.86 13.05 -30.32
CA ASN A 80 34.02 13.23 -29.46
C ASN A 80 33.86 14.42 -28.50
N TRP A 81 32.65 14.60 -27.97
CA TRP A 81 32.31 15.73 -27.11
C TRP A 81 32.81 15.48 -25.69
N ILE A 82 33.67 16.39 -25.24
CA ILE A 82 34.21 16.42 -23.88
C ILE A 82 33.29 17.30 -23.06
N LEU A 83 32.62 16.71 -22.07
CA LEU A 83 31.76 17.43 -21.15
C LEU A 83 32.59 18.43 -20.34
N ASP A 84 32.17 19.69 -20.35
CA ASP A 84 32.67 20.67 -19.38
C ASP A 84 32.20 20.31 -17.95
N LYS A 85 32.70 21.04 -16.95
CA LYS A 85 32.36 20.77 -15.55
C LYS A 85 30.85 20.88 -15.29
N GLU A 86 30.20 21.89 -15.85
CA GLU A 86 28.76 22.16 -15.62
C GLU A 86 27.90 21.09 -16.30
N GLU A 87 28.27 20.66 -17.51
CA GLU A 87 27.63 19.59 -18.25
C GLU A 87 27.76 18.23 -17.55
N ALA A 88 28.95 17.93 -17.02
CA ALA A 88 29.20 16.71 -16.26
C ALA A 88 28.41 16.69 -14.93
N GLU A 89 28.33 17.83 -14.25
CA GLU A 89 27.53 17.99 -13.03
C GLU A 89 26.03 17.85 -13.33
N PHE A 90 25.54 18.50 -14.39
CA PHE A 90 24.17 18.34 -14.87
C PHE A 90 23.84 16.88 -15.17
N LEU A 91 24.67 16.19 -15.96
CA LEU A 91 24.44 14.79 -16.32
C LEU A 91 24.41 13.88 -15.08
N THR A 92 25.28 14.13 -14.10
CA THR A 92 25.29 13.40 -12.83
C THR A 92 23.99 13.61 -12.05
N ASN A 93 23.53 14.86 -11.96
CA ASN A 93 22.26 15.21 -11.31
C ASN A 93 21.05 14.65 -12.05
N TYR A 94 21.10 14.58 -13.38
CA TYR A 94 20.04 14.01 -14.20
C TYR A 94 19.97 12.48 -14.07
N LYS A 95 21.15 11.82 -14.08
CA LYS A 95 21.30 10.38 -13.76
C LYS A 95 20.76 10.04 -12.37
N SER A 96 20.84 10.96 -11.42
CA SER A 96 20.34 10.75 -10.06
C SER A 96 18.82 10.60 -9.98
N ILE A 97 18.06 10.90 -11.05
CA ILE A 97 16.60 10.69 -11.10
C ILE A 97 16.27 9.24 -11.51
N ALA A 98 17.01 8.67 -12.46
CA ALA A 98 16.65 7.41 -13.11
C ALA A 98 16.54 6.22 -12.13
N LYS A 99 17.62 5.95 -11.40
CA LYS A 99 17.69 4.79 -10.50
C LYS A 99 16.67 4.88 -9.34
N PRO A 100 16.55 6.03 -8.62
CA PRO A 100 15.52 6.16 -7.60
C PRO A 100 14.09 6.02 -8.12
N THR A 101 13.81 6.49 -9.35
CA THR A 101 12.48 6.34 -9.96
C THR A 101 12.16 4.87 -10.25
N ALA A 102 13.10 4.12 -10.83
CA ALA A 102 12.95 2.67 -11.03
C ALA A 102 12.70 1.92 -9.72
N ASN A 103 13.51 2.20 -8.69
CA ASN A 103 13.33 1.61 -7.36
C ASN A 103 11.97 1.94 -6.74
N LEU A 104 11.44 3.15 -6.98
CA LEU A 104 10.15 3.56 -6.46
C LEU A 104 9.00 2.81 -7.16
N ILE A 105 9.12 2.53 -8.46
CA ILE A 105 8.17 1.72 -9.22
C ILE A 105 8.11 0.28 -8.69
N GLU A 106 9.27 -0.35 -8.43
CA GLU A 106 9.32 -1.70 -7.84
C GLU A 106 8.64 -1.72 -6.46
N LYS A 107 8.95 -0.73 -5.61
CA LYS A 107 8.29 -0.57 -4.31
C LYS A 107 6.78 -0.38 -4.44
N ALA A 108 6.32 0.28 -5.49
CA ALA A 108 4.89 0.44 -5.77
C ALA A 108 4.20 -0.90 -6.03
N GLN A 109 4.87 -1.81 -6.76
CA GLN A 109 4.33 -3.14 -7.03
C GLN A 109 4.24 -3.97 -5.74
N ILE A 110 5.25 -3.88 -4.87
CA ILE A 110 5.25 -4.54 -3.56
C ILE A 110 4.10 -3.99 -2.71
N LEU A 111 3.98 -2.67 -2.58
CA LEU A 111 2.91 -2.05 -1.80
C LEU A 111 1.52 -2.42 -2.34
N LYS A 112 1.35 -2.47 -3.67
CA LYS A 112 0.10 -2.95 -4.29
C LYS A 112 -0.22 -4.39 -3.88
N SER A 113 0.78 -5.27 -3.88
CA SER A 113 0.61 -6.65 -3.43
C SER A 113 0.21 -6.72 -1.96
N ASP A 114 0.85 -5.94 -1.10
CA ASP A 114 0.54 -5.89 0.34
C ASP A 114 -0.88 -5.39 0.61
N LEU A 115 -1.32 -4.35 -0.12
CA LEU A 115 -2.70 -3.83 -0.04
C LEU A 115 -3.73 -4.91 -0.42
N LEU A 116 -3.50 -5.64 -1.52
CA LEU A 116 -4.39 -6.72 -1.96
C LEU A 116 -4.40 -7.90 -0.99
N TYR A 117 -3.24 -8.23 -0.42
CA TYR A 117 -3.13 -9.30 0.56
C TYR A 117 -3.90 -8.95 1.83
N SER A 118 -3.70 -7.75 2.38
CA SER A 118 -4.42 -7.23 3.55
C SER A 118 -5.94 -7.18 3.31
N GLU A 119 -6.38 -6.75 2.12
CA GLU A 119 -7.80 -6.76 1.76
C GLU A 119 -8.41 -8.16 1.82
N LYS A 120 -7.71 -9.15 1.26
CA LYS A 120 -8.13 -10.55 1.31
C LYS A 120 -8.13 -11.08 2.76
N GLN A 121 -7.10 -10.79 3.55
CA GLN A 121 -7.03 -11.24 4.95
C GLN A 121 -8.17 -10.67 5.79
N LEU A 122 -8.49 -9.38 5.63
CA LEU A 122 -9.61 -8.75 6.33
C LEU A 122 -10.97 -9.34 5.91
N ALA A 123 -11.16 -9.69 4.64
CA ALA A 123 -12.36 -10.36 4.19
C ALA A 123 -12.51 -11.78 4.78
N THR A 124 -11.41 -12.54 4.85
CA THR A 124 -11.37 -13.85 5.52
C THR A 124 -11.69 -13.70 7.01
N LEU A 125 -11.03 -12.78 7.72
CA LEU A 125 -11.27 -12.56 9.15
C LEU A 125 -12.72 -12.15 9.43
N GLN A 126 -13.30 -11.28 8.60
CA GLN A 126 -14.70 -10.91 8.73
C GLN A 126 -15.60 -12.15 8.64
N THR A 127 -15.34 -13.03 7.68
CA THR A 127 -16.10 -14.28 7.48
C THR A 127 -15.93 -15.22 8.68
N ASP A 128 -14.70 -15.38 9.17
CA ASP A 128 -14.40 -16.24 10.32
C ASP A 128 -15.05 -15.75 11.62
N ILE A 129 -15.13 -14.43 11.81
CA ILE A 129 -15.82 -13.79 12.93
C ILE A 129 -17.33 -14.03 12.84
N GLN A 130 -17.93 -13.77 11.67
CA GLN A 130 -19.39 -13.90 11.46
C GLN A 130 -19.86 -15.34 11.58
N ASN A 131 -19.10 -16.29 11.04
CA ASN A 131 -19.43 -17.71 11.08
C ASN A 131 -18.95 -18.39 12.37
N ARG A 132 -18.20 -17.67 13.23
CA ARG A 132 -17.50 -18.23 14.40
C ARG A 132 -16.65 -19.45 14.04
N SER A 133 -16.04 -19.43 12.85
CA SER A 133 -15.24 -20.52 12.31
C SER A 133 -13.98 -20.79 13.12
N LEU A 134 -13.53 -19.81 13.90
CA LEU A 134 -12.31 -19.85 14.68
C LEU A 134 -12.56 -19.49 16.15
N PRO A 135 -11.79 -20.06 17.09
CA PRO A 135 -11.75 -19.60 18.46
C PRO A 135 -11.37 -18.12 18.53
N ILE A 136 -12.02 -17.38 19.42
CA ILE A 136 -11.82 -15.94 19.58
C ILE A 136 -10.36 -15.57 19.85
N ASP A 137 -9.62 -16.36 20.62
CA ASP A 137 -8.22 -16.07 20.92
C ASP A 137 -7.33 -16.13 19.66
N SER A 138 -7.64 -17.03 18.72
CA SER A 138 -6.97 -17.09 17.42
C SER A 138 -7.30 -15.86 16.57
N ILE A 139 -8.57 -15.43 16.55
CA ILE A 139 -9.01 -14.19 15.86
C ILE A 139 -8.23 -12.99 16.40
N LEU A 140 -8.08 -12.87 17.72
CA LEU A 140 -7.33 -11.77 18.34
C LEU A 140 -5.85 -11.76 17.91
N VAL A 141 -5.22 -12.93 17.76
CA VAL A 141 -3.85 -13.03 17.23
C VAL A 141 -3.78 -12.57 15.77
N TYR A 142 -4.73 -12.95 14.93
CA TYR A 142 -4.77 -12.49 13.54
C TYR A 142 -5.02 -10.98 13.44
N LEU A 143 -5.89 -10.43 14.30
CA LEU A 143 -6.11 -8.99 14.36
C LEU A 143 -4.85 -8.22 14.78
N ASP A 144 -4.04 -8.74 15.72
CA ASP A 144 -2.76 -8.11 16.07
C ASP A 144 -1.75 -8.13 14.91
N LYS A 145 -1.67 -9.25 14.19
CA LYS A 145 -0.82 -9.37 12.99
C LYS A 145 -1.26 -8.39 11.89
N GLU A 146 -2.56 -8.31 11.65
CA GLU A 146 -3.12 -7.40 10.65
C GLU A 146 -2.91 -5.94 11.02
N GLU A 147 -3.00 -5.61 12.32
CA GLU A 147 -2.69 -4.27 12.80
C GLU A 147 -1.24 -3.85 12.49
N LYS A 148 -0.29 -4.77 12.67
CA LYS A 148 1.12 -4.55 12.36
C LYS A 148 1.33 -4.41 10.85
N ALA A 149 0.68 -5.26 10.06
CA ALA A 149 0.72 -5.17 8.60
C ALA A 149 0.21 -3.81 8.11
N LEU A 150 -0.93 -3.34 8.63
CA LEU A 150 -1.49 -2.03 8.28
C LEU A 150 -0.59 -0.85 8.67
N ARG A 151 0.18 -0.96 9.76
CA ARG A 151 1.18 0.06 10.10
C ARG A 151 2.32 0.10 9.07
N VAL A 152 2.80 -1.07 8.64
CA VAL A 152 3.84 -1.17 7.60
C VAL A 152 3.32 -0.63 6.27
N ILE A 153 2.12 -1.01 5.86
CA ILE A 153 1.45 -0.49 4.66
C ILE A 153 1.33 1.04 4.73
N GLY A 154 0.87 1.58 5.87
CA GLY A 154 0.75 3.02 6.06
C GLY A 154 2.09 3.74 5.92
N ALA A 155 3.14 3.26 6.58
CA ALA A 155 4.49 3.82 6.46
C ALA A 155 5.04 3.75 5.03
N SER A 156 4.88 2.61 4.37
CA SER A 156 5.27 2.43 2.96
C SER A 156 4.53 3.39 2.03
N THR A 157 3.22 3.58 2.24
CA THR A 157 2.40 4.51 1.45
C THR A 157 2.92 5.95 1.58
N GLN A 158 3.20 6.41 2.81
CA GLN A 158 3.73 7.75 3.04
C GLN A 158 5.13 7.95 2.44
N ASN A 159 6.02 6.99 2.64
CA ASN A 159 7.36 7.02 2.05
C ASN A 159 7.31 7.09 0.52
N MET A 160 6.32 6.42 -0.09
CA MET A 160 6.14 6.44 -1.52
C MET A 160 5.59 7.77 -2.04
N LEU A 161 4.63 8.37 -1.35
CA LEU A 161 4.11 9.69 -1.70
C LEU A 161 5.20 10.76 -1.66
N GLU A 162 6.02 10.76 -0.60
CA GLU A 162 7.12 11.70 -0.46
C GLU A 162 8.22 11.45 -1.49
N GLY A 163 8.60 10.18 -1.70
CA GLY A 163 9.57 9.82 -2.73
C GLY A 163 9.11 10.23 -4.14
N ARG A 164 7.83 10.04 -4.45
CA ARG A 164 7.23 10.46 -5.72
C ARG A 164 7.30 11.98 -5.87
N ARG A 165 6.90 12.73 -4.84
CA ARG A 165 6.95 14.20 -4.85
C ARG A 165 8.36 14.70 -5.15
N LEU A 166 9.36 14.23 -4.39
CA LEU A 166 10.75 14.62 -4.57
C LEU A 166 11.29 14.34 -5.98
N LEU A 167 10.94 13.18 -6.56
CA LEU A 167 11.41 12.81 -7.89
C LEU A 167 10.71 13.60 -8.99
N VAL A 168 9.41 13.87 -8.86
CA VAL A 168 8.67 14.71 -9.79
C VAL A 168 9.21 16.14 -9.77
N ASP A 169 9.41 16.71 -8.58
CA ASP A 169 9.94 18.07 -8.41
C ASP A 169 11.34 18.17 -9.04
N ARG A 170 12.22 17.20 -8.76
CA ARG A 170 13.58 17.18 -9.32
C ARG A 170 13.60 16.95 -10.83
N PHE A 171 12.67 16.15 -11.36
CA PHE A 171 12.52 16.01 -12.80
C PHE A 171 12.06 17.32 -13.46
N GLN A 172 11.08 18.01 -12.87
CA GLN A 172 10.59 19.29 -13.37
C GLN A 172 11.66 20.38 -13.34
N GLU A 173 12.56 20.34 -12.36
CA GLU A 173 13.70 21.25 -12.25
C GLU A 173 14.78 20.98 -13.33
N LEU A 174 15.15 19.71 -13.51
CA LEU A 174 16.30 19.34 -14.34
C LEU A 174 15.96 19.07 -15.82
N HIS A 175 14.76 18.59 -16.13
CA HIS A 175 14.40 18.24 -17.50
C HIS A 175 14.36 19.44 -18.48
N PRO A 176 13.93 20.65 -18.09
CA PRO A 176 14.04 21.81 -18.98
C PRO A 176 15.50 22.17 -19.31
N GLN A 177 16.42 21.96 -18.37
CA GLN A 177 17.85 22.20 -18.57
C GLN A 177 18.47 21.19 -19.53
N TYR A 178 17.98 19.94 -19.54
CA TYR A 178 18.37 18.96 -20.57
C TYR A 178 18.18 19.52 -21.99
N THR A 179 17.03 20.13 -22.27
CA THR A 179 16.77 20.73 -23.59
C THR A 179 17.74 21.86 -23.92
N TYR A 180 18.11 22.68 -22.93
CA TYR A 180 19.14 23.72 -23.11
C TYR A 180 20.49 23.12 -23.47
N TYR A 181 20.98 22.14 -22.71
CA TYR A 181 22.27 21.51 -22.97
C TYR A 181 22.29 20.81 -24.33
N VAL A 182 21.26 20.01 -24.66
CA VAL A 182 21.13 19.34 -25.97
C VAL A 182 21.08 20.33 -27.13
N ASN A 183 20.35 21.44 -26.99
CA ASN A 183 20.30 22.46 -28.04
C ASN A 183 21.66 23.15 -28.21
N ARG A 184 22.33 23.53 -27.11
CA ARG A 184 23.68 24.13 -27.16
C ARG A 184 24.65 23.24 -27.94
N ILE A 185 24.63 21.93 -27.64
CA ILE A 185 25.48 20.93 -28.31
C ILE A 185 25.19 20.80 -29.81
N THR A 186 23.92 20.95 -30.21
CA THR A 186 23.50 20.78 -31.60
C THR A 186 23.61 22.05 -32.44
N THR A 187 23.66 23.24 -31.83
CA THR A 187 23.75 24.53 -32.55
C THR A 187 25.12 25.21 -32.52
N GLU A 188 26.00 24.90 -31.55
CA GLU A 188 27.34 25.52 -31.48
C GLU A 188 28.41 24.79 -32.33
N LYS A 189 27.98 24.03 -33.33
CA LYS A 189 28.82 23.41 -34.38
C LYS A 189 28.33 23.82 -35.76
#